data_AF-A0A2P6WHT1-F1
#
_entry.id   AF-A0A2P6WHT1-F1
#
_cell.length_a   1.000
_cell.length_b   1.000
_cell.length_c   1.000
_cell.angle_alpha   90.00
_cell.angle_beta   90.00
_cell.angle_gamma   90.00
#
_symmetry.space_group_name_H-M   'P 1'
#
loop_
_entity.id
_entity.type
_entity.pdbx_description
1 polymer ?
#
loop_
_entity_poly.entity_id
_entity_poly.type
_entity_poly.pdbx_seq_one_letter_code
_entity_poly.pdbx_strand_id
1 'polypeptide(L)' 'MQTRNSKGEVVAEQNVSITKDGTVVSVNTMFDHGKPVSQTIAVRDDSGNVRTETVLGGKLLP' A
#
# COMPACT_ATOMS: atom_id res chain seq x y z
N MET A 1 5.67 2.89 -6.50
CA MET A 1 6.02 4.32 -6.54
C MET A 1 6.38 4.75 -5.13
N GLN A 2 7.49 5.46 -4.94
CA GLN A 2 7.91 5.94 -3.63
C GLN A 2 7.75 7.46 -3.54
N THR A 3 7.28 7.93 -2.39
CA THR A 3 7.23 9.34 -2.01
C THR A 3 8.28 9.60 -0.94
N ARG A 4 9.08 10.65 -1.12
CA ARG A 4 10.15 11.03 -0.21
C ARG A 4 9.95 12.44 0.33
N ASN A 5 10.42 12.69 1.55
CA ASN A 5 10.44 14.03 2.13
C ASN A 5 11.67 14.83 1.64
N SER A 6 11.80 16.09 2.10
CA SER A 6 12.90 16.99 1.73
C SER A 6 14.29 16.52 2.18
N LYS A 7 14.37 15.58 3.14
CA LYS A 7 15.61 14.94 3.58
C LYS A 7 15.96 13.70 2.75
N GLY A 8 15.11 13.30 1.80
CA GLY A 8 15.28 12.12 0.97
C GLY A 8 14.78 10.81 1.60
N GLU A 9 14.17 10.88 2.78
CA GLU A 9 13.61 9.71 3.50
C GLU A 9 12.30 9.28 2.84
N VAL A 10 12.09 7.96 2.70
CA VAL A 10 10.81 7.42 2.21
C VAL A 10 9.76 7.63 3.29
N VAL A 11 8.65 8.30 2.92
CA VAL A 11 7.51 8.54 3.80
C VAL A 11 6.27 7.76 3.37
N ALA A 12 6.19 7.39 2.10
CA ALA A 12 5.14 6.52 1.59
C ALA A 12 5.64 5.69 0.41
N GLU A 13 5.06 4.51 0.26
CA GLU A 13 5.26 3.64 -0.89
C GLU A 13 3.91 3.11 -1.36
N GLN A 14 3.66 3.19 -2.66
CA GLN A 14 2.46 2.67 -3.29
C GLN A 14 2.80 1.58 -4.31
N ASN A 15 2.19 0.41 -4.16
CA ASN A 15 2.33 -0.71 -5.07
C ASN A 15 0.95 -1.06 -5.62
N VAL A 16 0.88 -1.32 -6.92
CA VAL A 16 -0.35 -1.76 -7.58
C VAL A 16 -0.02 -3.02 -8.35
N SER A 17 -0.82 -4.06 -8.15
CA SER A 17 -0.73 -5.31 -8.90
C SER A 17 -2.10 -5.69 -9.42
N ILE A 18 -2.12 -6.35 -10.56
CA ILE A 18 -3.32 -6.85 -11.21
C ILE A 18 -3.16 -8.36 -11.35
N THR A 19 -4.09 -9.11 -10.78
CA THR A 19 -4.10 -10.57 -10.85
C THR A 19 -4.72 -11.04 -12.17
N LYS A 20 -4.62 -12.34 -12.46
CA LYS A 20 -5.10 -12.91 -13.75
C LYS A 20 -6.62 -12.83 -13.91
N ASP A 21 -7.34 -12.86 -12.81
CA ASP A 21 -8.80 -12.68 -12.72
C ASP A 21 -9.24 -11.21 -12.81
N GLY A 22 -8.30 -10.27 -13.00
CA GLY A 22 -8.62 -8.84 -13.14
C GLY A 22 -8.76 -8.09 -11.81
N THR A 23 -8.60 -8.78 -10.67
CA THR A 23 -8.56 -8.15 -9.35
C THR A 23 -7.34 -7.21 -9.25
N VAL A 24 -7.60 -5.98 -8.79
CA VAL A 24 -6.57 -4.95 -8.60
C VAL A 24 -6.27 -4.83 -7.12
N VAL A 25 -5.02 -5.10 -6.73
CA VAL A 25 -4.53 -4.94 -5.37
C VAL A 25 -3.66 -3.69 -5.31
N SER A 26 -4.11 -2.68 -4.58
CA SER A 26 -3.38 -1.46 -4.29
C SER A 26 -2.93 -1.45 -2.84
N VAL A 27 -1.62 -1.33 -2.61
CA VAL A 27 -1.01 -1.30 -1.29
C VAL A 27 -0.37 0.08 -1.11
N ASN A 28 -0.69 0.75 -0.01
CA ASN A 28 -0.04 1.99 0.40
C ASN A 28 0.58 1.79 1.78
N THR A 29 1.91 1.88 1.86
CA THR A 29 2.65 1.76 3.11
C THR A 29 3.19 3.12 3.51
N MET A 30 2.90 3.56 4.74
CA MET A 30 3.44 4.78 5.33
C MET A 30 4.66 4.44 6.17
N PHE A 31 5.67 5.30 6.12
CA PHE A 31 6.92 5.12 6.83
C PHE A 31 7.21 6.32 7.74
N ASP A 32 7.78 6.02 8.91
CA ASP A 32 8.41 6.99 9.80
C ASP A 32 9.83 6.55 10.10
N HIS A 33 10.82 7.41 9.84
CA HIS A 33 12.24 7.11 10.01
C HIS A 33 12.68 5.75 9.42
N GLY A 34 12.16 5.41 8.23
CA GLY A 34 12.44 4.15 7.53
C GLY A 34 11.70 2.92 8.05
N LYS A 35 10.84 3.05 9.07
CA LYS A 35 10.03 1.96 9.61
C LYS A 35 8.59 2.07 9.12
N PRO A 36 7.95 0.98 8.67
CA PRO A 36 6.54 1.01 8.30
C PRO A 36 5.68 1.24 9.55
N VAL A 37 4.85 2.29 9.53
CA VAL A 37 3.96 2.65 10.64
C VAL A 37 2.51 2.27 10.38
N SER A 38 2.12 2.20 9.12
CA SER A 38 0.82 1.69 8.71
C SER A 38 0.86 1.22 7.27
N GLN A 39 -0.06 0.33 6.92
CA GLN A 39 -0.28 -0.12 5.56
C GLN A 39 -1.78 -0.23 5.29
N THR A 40 -2.23 0.42 4.23
CA THR A 40 -3.59 0.29 3.70
C THR A 40 -3.56 -0.58 2.46
N ILE A 41 -4.35 -1.65 2.46
CA ILE A 41 -4.48 -2.60 1.36
C ILE A 41 -5.90 -2.48 0.82
N ALA A 42 -6.03 -2.07 -0.43
CA ALA A 42 -7.30 -2.03 -1.15
C ALA A 42 -7.31 -3.11 -2.23
N VAL A 43 -8.30 -4.00 -2.18
CA VAL A 43 -8.54 -5.04 -3.16
C VAL A 43 -9.83 -4.70 -3.90
N ARG A 44 -9.73 -4.47 -5.20
CA ARG A 44 -10.88 -4.25 -6.09
C ARG A 44 -11.07 -5.47 -6.97
N ASP A 45 -12.23 -6.11 -6.89
CA ASP A 45 -12.57 -7.22 -7.77
C ASP A 45 -13.01 -6.76 -9.18
N ASP A 46 -13.18 -7.72 -10.08
CA ASP A 46 -13.64 -7.50 -11.47
C ASP A 46 -15.05 -6.90 -11.57
N SER A 47 -15.87 -7.13 -10.54
CA SER A 47 -17.23 -6.65 -10.39
C SER A 47 -17.29 -5.21 -9.85
N GLY A 48 -16.14 -4.65 -9.48
CA GLY A 48 -15.99 -3.27 -8.99
C GLY A 48 -16.17 -3.11 -7.48
N ASN A 49 -16.34 -4.18 -6.71
CA ASN A 49 -16.37 -4.10 -5.25
C ASN A 49 -14.97 -3.82 -4.73
N VAL A 50 -14.88 -2.93 -3.74
CA VAL A 50 -13.61 -2.56 -3.10
C VAL A 50 -13.66 -2.98 -1.64
N ARG A 51 -12.66 -3.74 -1.21
CA ARG A 51 -12.41 -4.04 0.20
C ARG A 51 -11.11 -3.39 0.62
N THR A 52 -11.14 -2.75 1.77
CA THR A 52 -9.97 -2.07 2.33
C THR A 52 -9.65 -2.63 3.70
N GLU A 53 -8.38 -2.95 3.92
CA GLU A 53 -7.84 -3.37 5.20
C GLU A 53 -6.69 -2.44 5.60
N THR A 54 -6.66 -2.04 6.87
CA THR A 54 -5.61 -1.19 7.41
C THR A 54 -4.86 -1.93 8.50
N VAL A 55 -3.57 -2.10 8.29
CA VAL A 55 -2.61 -2.63 9.27
C VAL A 55 -1.94 -1.45 9.95
N LEU A 56 -1.97 -1.42 11.28
CA LEU A 56 -1.29 -0.42 12.09
C LEU A 56 -0.03 -1.01 12.73
N GLY A 57 1.02 -0.21 12.86
CA GLY A 57 2.28 -0.61 13.50
C GLY A 57 3.16 -1.54 12.66
N GLY A 58 2.93 -1.62 11.35
CA GLY A 58 3.73 -2.46 10.46
C GLY A 58 3.22 -2.53 9.04
N LYS A 59 3.72 -3.52 8.30
CA LYS A 59 3.27 -3.88 6.95
C LYS A 59 3.07 -5.38 6.83
N LEU A 60 2.05 -5.79 6.08
CA LEU A 60 1.72 -7.19 5.81
C LEU A 60 2.20 -7.61 4.42
N LEU A 61 2.01 -6.76 3.42
CA LEU A 61 2.40 -7.00 2.04
C LEU A 61 3.67 -6.21 1.68
N PRO A 62 4.54 -6.77 0.82
CA PRO A 62 5.78 -6.11 0.41
C PRO A 62 5.55 -4.83 -0.38
#